data_AF-A0A6P7FMQ0-F1
#
_entry.id   AF-A0A6P7FMQ0-F1
#
_cell.length_a   1.000
_cell.length_b   1.000
_cell.length_c   1.000
_cell.angle_alpha   90.00
_cell.angle_beta   90.00
_cell.angle_gamma   90.00
#
_symmetry.space_group_name_H-M   'P 1'
#
loop_
_entity.id
_entity.type
_entity.pdbx_description
1 polymer ?
#
loop_
_entity_poly.entity_id
_entity_poly.type
_entity_poly.pdbx_seq_one_letter_code
_entity_poly.pdbx_strand_id
1 'polypeptide(L)'
;MENLYKKHDDFHLHKKLKEFTGTTYSQGPNNLINAEGKLISSPEEQINMWEDYIKELFYDIREPPTLNKENDEGPPILQSELEYALRQLKNNKSVGKDEIPAELLKQ
;
A
#
# COMPACT_ATOMS: atom_id res chain seq x y z
N MET A 1 -7.77 3.79 54.04
CA MET A 1 -8.09 4.19 52.66
C MET A 1 -6.83 4.42 51.83
N GLU A 2 -5.80 5.06 52.38
CA GLU A 2 -4.56 5.43 51.64
C GLU A 2 -3.67 4.24 51.21
N ASN A 3 -3.73 3.10 51.92
CA ASN A 3 -2.86 1.94 51.66
C ASN A 3 -3.36 0.96 50.58
N LEU A 4 -4.58 1.11 50.05
CA LEU A 4 -5.08 0.25 48.97
C LEU A 4 -4.70 0.77 47.58
N TYR A 5 -4.53 2.09 47.43
CA TYR A 5 -4.15 2.71 46.16
C TYR A 5 -2.67 2.49 45.77
N LYS A 6 -1.80 2.14 46.73
CA LYS A 6 -0.39 1.82 46.47
C LYS A 6 -0.16 0.46 45.81
N LYS A 7 -1.14 -0.45 45.85
CA LYS A 7 -0.96 -1.83 45.37
C LYS A 7 -1.15 -2.00 43.86
N HIS A 8 -1.88 -1.09 43.22
CA HIS A 8 -2.18 -1.16 41.79
C HIS A 8 -1.92 0.20 41.15
N ASP A 9 -0.64 0.59 41.10
CA ASP A 9 -0.17 1.65 40.20
C ASP A 9 0.03 1.07 38.78
N ASP A 10 -0.95 0.25 38.34
CA ASP A 10 -0.94 -0.46 37.06
C ASP A 10 -0.99 0.54 35.89
N PHE A 11 -1.62 1.70 36.14
CA PHE A 11 -1.73 2.78 35.16
C PHE A 11 -0.35 3.36 34.79
N HIS A 12 0.57 3.50 35.75
CA HIS A 12 1.93 4.00 35.51
C HIS A 12 2.99 2.90 35.42
N LEU A 13 2.60 1.62 35.48
CA LEU A 13 3.52 0.49 35.34
C LEU A 13 4.31 0.57 34.02
N HIS A 14 3.63 0.88 32.91
CA HIS A 14 4.27 1.05 31.62
C HIS A 14 5.31 2.19 31.62
N LYS A 15 5.08 3.26 32.40
CA LYS A 15 6.01 4.39 32.54
C LYS A 15 7.24 4.00 33.37
N LYS A 16 7.05 3.32 34.50
CA LYS A 16 8.14 2.80 35.33
C LYS A 16 8.98 1.76 34.58
N LEU A 17 8.33 0.88 33.81
CA LEU A 17 9.02 -0.07 32.95
C LEU A 17 9.86 0.67 31.91
N LYS A 18 9.32 1.69 31.24
CA LYS A 18 10.03 2.49 30.24
C LYS A 18 11.24 3.25 30.82
N GLU A 19 11.13 3.76 32.05
CA GLU A 19 12.24 4.40 32.77
C GLU A 19 13.32 3.38 33.18
N PHE A 20 12.91 2.19 33.64
CA PHE A 20 13.82 1.13 34.08
C PHE A 20 14.57 0.46 32.93
N THR A 21 13.90 0.20 31.81
CA THR A 21 14.50 -0.43 30.62
C THR A 21 15.24 0.55 29.73
N GLY A 22 15.20 1.86 30.03
CA GLY A 22 15.79 2.91 29.21
C GLY A 22 15.19 3.02 27.81
N THR A 23 14.05 2.37 27.55
CA THR A 23 13.37 2.36 26.25
C THR A 23 12.48 3.58 26.09
N THR A 24 13.04 4.77 26.33
CA THR A 24 12.52 5.94 25.66
C THR A 24 12.81 5.71 24.18
N TYR A 25 11.81 5.24 23.42
CA TYR A 25 11.84 5.33 21.97
C TYR A 25 12.00 6.81 21.64
N SER A 26 13.25 7.23 21.55
CA SER A 26 13.63 8.41 20.81
C SER A 26 13.20 8.07 19.40
N GLN A 27 12.05 8.59 19.00
CA GLN A 27 11.72 8.79 17.60
C GLN A 27 12.74 9.82 17.09
N GLY A 28 14.01 9.40 17.02
CA GLY A 28 15.02 10.15 16.33
C GLY A 28 14.54 10.33 14.89
N PRO A 29 15.02 11.36 14.18
CA PRO A 29 14.78 11.43 12.75
C PRO A 29 15.13 10.06 12.15
N ASN A 30 14.28 9.58 11.23
CA ASN A 30 14.51 8.36 10.46
C ASN A 30 15.83 8.52 9.70
N ASN A 31 16.93 8.30 10.40
CA ASN A 31 18.26 8.48 9.92
C ASN A 31 18.56 7.22 9.13
N LEU A 32 18.49 7.36 7.83
CA LEU A 32 18.92 6.33 6.91
C LEU A 32 20.43 6.20 7.03
N ILE A 33 20.90 4.98 7.26
CA ILE A 33 22.32 4.65 7.35
C ILE A 33 22.64 3.84 6.10
N ASN A 34 23.66 4.26 5.35
CA ASN A 34 24.10 3.51 4.19
C ASN A 34 24.84 2.21 4.61
N ALA A 35 25.17 1.36 3.64
CA ALA A 35 25.90 0.11 3.89
C ALA A 35 27.29 0.33 4.55
N GLU A 36 27.87 1.52 4.40
CA GLU A 36 29.16 1.92 4.99
C GLU A 36 29.03 2.48 6.42
N GLY A 37 27.82 2.50 6.99
CA GLY A 37 27.57 3.02 8.34
C GLY A 37 27.50 4.57 8.41
N LYS A 38 27.48 5.26 7.27
CA LYS A 38 27.35 6.71 7.16
C LYS A 38 25.88 7.12 7.18
N LEU A 39 25.59 8.17 7.94
CA LEU A 39 24.27 8.78 8.04
C LEU A 39 23.94 9.58 6.79
N ILE A 40 22.79 9.30 6.19
CA ILE A 40 22.29 9.96 4.99
C ILE A 40 21.41 11.14 5.40
N SER A 41 21.83 12.35 5.04
CA SER A 41 21.15 13.59 5.42
C SER A 41 20.46 14.31 4.27
N SER A 42 20.89 14.09 3.02
CA SER A 42 20.29 14.75 1.86
C SER A 42 19.08 13.97 1.32
N PRO A 43 17.96 14.64 0.94
CA PRO A 43 16.84 13.99 0.27
C PRO A 43 17.24 13.22 -1.00
N GLU A 44 18.19 13.74 -1.78
CA GLU A 44 18.69 13.08 -3.00
C GLU A 44 19.40 11.77 -2.68
N GLU A 45 20.23 11.76 -1.64
CA GLU A 45 20.92 10.56 -1.18
C GLU A 45 19.93 9.51 -0.64
N GLN A 46 18.84 9.95 -0.02
CA GLN A 46 17.78 9.04 0.44
C GLN A 46 17.08 8.37 -0.75
N ILE A 47 16.75 9.14 -1.79
CA ILE A 47 16.12 8.61 -3.01
C ILE A 47 17.05 7.58 -3.66
N ASN A 48 18.32 7.91 -3.86
CA ASN A 48 19.29 7.01 -4.46
C ASN A 48 19.44 5.72 -3.65
N MET A 49 19.50 5.81 -2.31
CA MET A 49 19.60 4.63 -1.46
C MET A 49 18.36 3.75 -1.56
N TRP A 50 17.15 4.34 -1.57
CA TRP A 50 15.92 3.57 -1.78
C TRP A 50 15.88 2.91 -3.15
N GLU A 51 16.34 3.60 -4.19
CA GLU A 51 16.42 3.08 -5.54
C GLU A 51 17.37 1.88 -5.61
N ASP A 52 18.57 2.01 -5.05
CA ASP A 52 19.56 0.94 -4.99
C ASP A 52 19.06 -0.26 -4.18
N TYR A 53 18.44 -0.01 -3.02
CA TYR A 53 17.85 -1.06 -2.20
C TYR A 53 16.77 -1.84 -2.96
N ILE A 54 15.87 -1.15 -3.67
CA ILE A 54 14.82 -1.80 -4.47
C ILE A 54 15.45 -2.57 -5.64
N LYS A 55 16.43 -1.99 -6.33
CA LYS A 55 17.15 -2.66 -7.43
C LYS A 55 17.81 -3.95 -6.96
N GLU A 56 18.47 -3.95 -5.81
CA GLU A 56 19.08 -5.15 -5.23
C GLU A 56 18.03 -6.17 -4.77
N LEU A 57 16.99 -5.71 -4.07
CA LEU A 57 15.94 -6.56 -3.53
C LEU A 57 15.17 -7.30 -4.64
N PHE A 58 14.94 -6.63 -5.76
CA PHE A 58 14.25 -7.18 -6.93
C PHE A 58 15.22 -7.49 -8.08
N TYR A 59 16.52 -7.62 -7.80
CA TYR A 59 17.47 -8.05 -8.81
C TYR A 59 17.14 -9.48 -9.24
N ASP A 60 16.77 -9.61 -10.51
CA ASP A 60 16.32 -10.89 -11.06
C ASP A 60 17.02 -11.16 -12.39
N ILE A 61 17.70 -12.31 -12.45
CA ILE A 61 18.44 -12.80 -13.62
C ILE A 61 17.58 -13.69 -14.52
N ARG A 62 16.35 -14.01 -14.10
CA ARG A 62 15.43 -14.83 -14.89
C ARG A 62 15.05 -14.06 -16.15
N GLU A 63 14.98 -14.77 -17.27
CA GLU A 63 14.38 -14.22 -18.49
C GLU A 63 12.96 -13.71 -18.14
N PRO A 64 12.60 -12.48 -18.57
CA PRO A 64 11.26 -11.99 -18.34
C PRO A 64 10.28 -13.01 -18.90
N PRO A 65 9.17 -13.28 -18.20
CA PRO A 65 8.20 -14.24 -18.70
C PRO A 65 7.78 -13.80 -20.10
N THR A 66 7.93 -14.69 -21.07
CA THR A 66 7.37 -14.51 -22.39
C THR A 66 5.86 -14.47 -22.22
N LEU A 67 5.29 -13.27 -22.24
CA LEU A 67 3.84 -13.10 -22.36
C LEU A 67 3.47 -13.67 -23.73
N ASN A 68 2.99 -14.91 -23.73
CA ASN A 68 2.38 -15.52 -24.90
C ASN A 68 1.10 -14.72 -25.20
N LYS A 69 1.25 -13.65 -25.99
CA LYS A 69 0.14 -12.81 -26.48
C LYS A 69 -0.89 -13.60 -27.28
N GLU A 70 -0.55 -14.84 -27.67
CA GLU A 70 -1.44 -15.75 -28.38
C GLU A 70 -2.72 -16.11 -27.60
N ASN A 71 -2.76 -15.87 -26.28
CA ASN A 71 -3.92 -16.13 -25.42
C ASN A 71 -4.46 -14.87 -24.70
N ASP A 72 -4.16 -13.66 -25.19
CA ASP A 72 -4.75 -12.44 -24.62
C ASP A 72 -6.25 -12.29 -24.95
N GLU A 73 -6.73 -13.03 -25.95
CA GLU A 73 -8.16 -13.20 -26.20
C GLU A 73 -8.70 -14.26 -25.23
N GLY A 74 -9.22 -13.79 -24.09
CA GLY A 74 -9.99 -14.61 -23.17
C GLY A 74 -11.18 -15.31 -23.85
N PRO A 75 -11.98 -16.09 -23.12
CA PRO A 75 -13.14 -16.76 -23.69
C PRO A 75 -14.07 -15.74 -24.41
N PRO A 76 -14.72 -16.16 -25.50
CA PRO A 76 -15.62 -15.26 -26.22
C PRO A 76 -16.74 -14.79 -25.29
N ILE A 77 -17.03 -13.49 -25.35
CA ILE A 77 -18.07 -12.85 -24.54
C ILE A 77 -19.42 -13.51 -24.86
N LEU A 78 -20.13 -13.97 -23.84
CA LEU A 78 -21.45 -14.58 -24.00
C LEU A 78 -22.54 -13.51 -24.11
N GLN A 79 -23.57 -13.79 -24.92
CA GLN A 79 -24.74 -12.89 -25.02
C GLN A 79 -25.39 -12.65 -23.65
N SER A 80 -25.44 -13.66 -22.79
CA SER A 80 -25.97 -13.54 -21.43
C SER A 80 -25.16 -12.58 -20.54
N GLU A 81 -23.83 -12.52 -20.72
CA GLU A 81 -22.98 -11.58 -19.98
C GLU A 81 -23.24 -10.15 -20.44
N LEU A 82 -23.40 -9.96 -21.76
CA LEU A 82 -23.72 -8.67 -22.35
C LEU A 82 -25.10 -8.18 -21.91
N GLU A 83 -26.13 -9.03 -21.95
CA GLU A 83 -27.47 -8.70 -21.44
C GLU A 83 -27.44 -8.35 -19.95
N TYR A 84 -26.69 -9.09 -19.14
CA TYR A 84 -26.55 -8.81 -17.72
C TYR A 84 -25.84 -7.46 -17.49
N ALA A 85 -24.75 -7.18 -18.20
CA ALA A 85 -24.03 -5.91 -18.11
C ALA A 85 -24.92 -4.71 -18.49
N LEU A 86 -25.71 -4.84 -19.56
CA LEU A 86 -26.69 -3.83 -19.96
C LEU A 86 -27.74 -3.60 -18.88
N ARG A 87 -28.26 -4.65 -18.24
CA ARG A 87 -29.21 -4.50 -17.11
C ARG A 87 -28.59 -3.78 -15.91
N GLN A 88 -27.33 -4.07 -15.58
CA GLN A 88 -26.62 -3.46 -14.45
C GLN A 88 -26.19 -2.01 -14.67
N LEU A 89 -26.17 -1.54 -15.92
CA LEU A 89 -25.82 -0.16 -16.25
C LEU A 89 -26.75 0.81 -15.49
N LYS A 90 -26.24 1.89 -14.91
CA LYS A 90 -27.07 2.81 -14.11
C LYS A 90 -27.75 3.86 -15.00
N ASN A 91 -29.01 4.14 -14.74
CA ASN A 91 -29.74 5.21 -15.41
C ASN A 91 -29.39 6.58 -14.80
N ASN A 92 -29.71 7.66 -15.53
CA ASN A 92 -29.52 9.07 -15.18
C ASN A 92 -28.06 9.41 -14.85
N LYS A 93 -27.12 8.80 -15.60
CA LYS A 93 -25.70 9.18 -15.57
C LYS A 93 -25.41 10.24 -16.62
N SER A 94 -24.47 11.11 -16.32
CA SER A 94 -23.98 12.09 -17.29
C SER A 94 -23.41 11.36 -18.51
N VAL A 95 -23.74 11.88 -19.69
CA VAL A 95 -23.25 11.33 -20.96
C VAL A 95 -21.73 11.46 -21.05
N GLY A 96 -21.10 10.49 -21.71
CA GLY A 96 -19.68 10.52 -22.01
C GLY A 96 -19.36 11.48 -23.17
N LYS A 97 -18.12 11.41 -23.64
CA LYS A 97 -17.66 12.15 -24.83
C LYS A 97 -18.40 11.73 -26.11
N ASP A 98 -18.97 10.54 -26.11
CA ASP A 98 -19.79 9.99 -27.18
C ASP A 98 -21.22 10.58 -27.21
N GLU A 99 -21.62 11.33 -26.20
CA GLU A 99 -22.96 11.95 -26.04
C GLU A 99 -24.12 10.94 -26.03
N ILE A 100 -23.84 9.65 -25.76
CA ILE A 100 -24.85 8.59 -25.72
C ILE A 100 -25.31 8.31 -24.28
N PRO A 101 -26.60 8.44 -23.96
CA PRO A 101 -27.14 8.05 -22.66
C PRO A 101 -27.19 6.52 -22.48
N ALA A 102 -27.00 6.08 -21.24
CA ALA A 102 -27.05 4.66 -20.85
C ALA A 102 -28.40 3.99 -21.18
N GLU A 103 -29.49 4.75 -21.15
CA GLU A 103 -30.86 4.29 -21.40
C GLU A 103 -31.07 3.83 -22.84
N LEU A 104 -30.36 4.46 -23.79
CA LEU A 104 -30.45 4.12 -25.21
C LEU A 104 -29.87 2.73 -25.48
N LEU A 105 -28.85 2.33 -24.70
CA LEU A 105 -28.17 1.04 -24.82
C LEU A 105 -28.98 -0.13 -24.25
N LYS A 106 -30.02 0.15 -23.47
CA LYS A 106 -30.87 -0.86 -22.81
C LYS A 106 -32.14 -1.21 -23.60
N GLN A 107 -32.35 -0.59 -24.76
CA GLN A 107 -33.55 -0.77 -25.57
C GLN A 107 -33.62 -2.15 -26.25
#